data_AF-A0A4Y9ZUL5-F1
#
_entry.id   AF-A0A4Y9ZUL5-F1
#
_cell.length_a   1.000
_cell.length_b   1.000
_cell.length_c   1.000
_cell.angle_alpha   90.00
_cell.angle_beta   90.00
_cell.angle_gamma   90.00
#
_symmetry.space_group_name_H-M   'P 1'
#
loop_
_entity.id
_entity.type
_entity.pdbx_description
1 polymer ?
#
loop_
_entity_poly.entity_id
_entity_poly.type
_entity_poly.pdbx_seq_one_letter_code
_entity_poly.pdbx_strand_id
1 'polypeptide(L)'
;MIVPHSSLNVIEPGQHRQIGAVFACNVVSQMEVTLVVRVLTKLDLLCLPASASLQLTKGEAEADEEPTAAYAHALLTTLANVLAKKVERKDVDVPKYIDQLVPRLFNLFIYSALTFSASNESRQGFVAATPKLLTVAGRIINLVVQTLDARRRQETFVSALIDAYLKGEAKKIAAGQPMIPQGAQFSPFDDGASSAQKNLVVLFSQALIALHKDVKVPVDDPTLFLQKILSWSLHHAESLLQRESAWHIVAAIINKRAQDLEPFISNNTPSLWSSEVVDTTKSAEGRRTTITAWTWIVKGLLLRSHPRALPLAQQLFDLFDDVNVSWDAARAVGQVVAADKVLTKPNHAVIKILYAQKYMSALLPRIIEGAKTQAEPQRQTAHLVALASLVTAMPKHTYAYELPTLLPLLLRGLDLPDSEIRANVIETFLSAARGDVESNAKASKEGSLVSGHASTLVSTMLKNSSAREMPNPVR
;
A
#
# COMPACT_ATOMS: atom_id res chain seq x y z
N MET A 1 30.69 7.13 7.02
CA MET A 1 31.52 6.96 5.81
C MET A 1 31.11 8.05 4.85
N ILE A 2 31.98 9.05 4.67
CA ILE A 2 31.71 10.29 3.94
C ILE A 2 31.81 9.98 2.44
N VAL A 3 30.72 10.15 1.70
CA VAL A 3 30.69 9.98 0.25
C VAL A 3 31.28 11.24 -0.41
N PRO A 4 32.13 11.14 -1.44
CA PRO A 4 32.82 12.30 -2.01
C PRO A 4 31.88 13.17 -2.84
N HIS A 5 32.13 14.47 -2.79
CA HIS A 5 31.33 15.56 -3.37
C HIS A 5 31.43 15.70 -4.90
N SER A 6 31.83 14.66 -5.64
CA SER A 6 32.24 14.78 -7.05
C SER A 6 31.31 14.12 -8.09
N SER A 7 30.17 13.55 -7.70
CA SER A 7 29.26 12.87 -8.65
C SER A 7 28.05 13.71 -9.09
N LEU A 8 27.99 14.99 -8.75
CA LEU A 8 26.86 15.89 -9.04
C LEU A 8 27.01 16.74 -10.33
N ASN A 9 28.10 16.58 -11.08
CA ASN A 9 28.43 17.46 -12.21
C ASN A 9 28.25 16.83 -13.62
N VAL A 10 27.55 15.71 -13.74
CA VAL A 10 27.24 15.10 -15.05
C VAL A 10 25.73 15.06 -15.26
N ILE A 11 25.09 16.22 -15.19
CA ILE A 11 23.73 16.44 -15.69
C ILE A 11 23.77 17.72 -16.49
N GLU A 12 23.44 17.65 -17.78
CA GLU A 12 23.45 18.83 -18.66
C GLU A 12 22.61 19.98 -18.06
N PRO A 13 23.08 21.23 -18.14
CA PRO A 13 22.37 22.39 -17.57
C PRO A 13 20.95 22.61 -18.12
N GLY A 14 20.59 21.97 -19.25
CA GLY A 14 19.23 21.94 -19.80
C GLY A 14 18.23 21.10 -18.98
N GLN A 15 18.67 19.98 -18.39
CA GLN A 15 17.80 19.14 -17.55
C GLN A 15 17.49 19.82 -16.21
N HIS A 16 18.45 20.53 -15.62
CA HIS A 16 18.21 21.35 -14.42
C HIS A 16 17.18 22.48 -14.66
N ARG A 17 17.20 23.13 -15.83
CA ARG A 17 16.20 24.15 -16.19
C ARG A 17 14.82 23.56 -16.45
N GLN A 18 14.72 22.37 -17.04
CA GLN A 18 13.44 21.68 -17.25
C GLN A 18 12.86 21.13 -15.94
N ILE A 19 13.68 20.54 -15.08
CA ILE A 19 13.27 20.11 -13.73
C ILE A 19 12.82 21.33 -12.91
N GLY A 20 13.59 22.42 -12.94
CA GLY A 20 13.22 23.69 -12.30
C GLY A 20 11.91 24.29 -12.85
N ALA A 21 11.66 24.23 -14.16
CA ALA A 21 10.43 24.71 -14.78
C ALA A 21 9.21 23.79 -14.50
N VAL A 22 9.40 22.48 -14.45
CA VAL A 22 8.34 21.50 -14.08
C VAL A 22 8.01 21.57 -12.59
N PHE A 23 9.00 21.79 -11.72
CA PHE A 23 8.78 22.06 -10.29
C PHE A 23 8.19 23.46 -10.05
N ALA A 24 8.56 24.47 -10.85
CA ALA A 24 7.93 25.80 -10.83
C ALA A 24 6.49 25.77 -11.37
N CYS A 25 6.12 24.76 -12.17
CA CYS A 25 4.74 24.50 -12.61
C CYS A 25 3.82 23.98 -11.50
N ASN A 26 4.26 23.85 -10.25
CA ASN A 26 3.36 23.78 -9.09
C ASN A 26 2.40 25.00 -8.99
N VAL A 27 2.61 26.04 -9.81
CA VAL A 27 1.77 27.22 -9.94
C VAL A 27 0.69 27.11 -11.05
N VAL A 28 0.74 26.12 -11.95
CA VAL A 28 -0.23 26.07 -13.06
C VAL A 28 -1.55 25.44 -12.59
N SER A 29 -2.50 26.32 -12.27
CA SER A 29 -3.89 26.02 -11.93
C SER A 29 -4.69 25.35 -13.05
N GLN A 30 -4.11 25.12 -14.23
CA GLN A 30 -4.76 24.48 -15.37
C GLN A 30 -3.87 23.45 -16.07
N MET A 31 -4.12 22.16 -15.82
CA MET A 31 -3.60 21.11 -16.69
C MET A 31 -4.40 21.14 -18.00
N GLU A 32 -3.85 21.79 -19.03
CA GLU A 32 -4.38 21.73 -20.38
C GLU A 32 -4.09 20.37 -21.02
N VAL A 33 -4.94 19.92 -21.94
CA VAL A 33 -4.76 18.68 -22.72
C VAL A 33 -3.36 18.63 -23.36
N THR A 34 -2.84 19.78 -23.78
CA THR A 34 -1.49 19.96 -24.33
C THR A 34 -0.38 19.51 -23.38
N LEU A 35 -0.52 19.76 -22.07
CA LEU A 35 0.49 19.34 -21.08
C LEU A 35 0.51 17.82 -20.94
N VAL A 36 -0.66 17.18 -20.91
CA VAL A 36 -0.78 15.71 -20.83
C VAL A 36 -0.13 15.05 -22.05
N VAL A 37 -0.41 15.58 -23.25
CA VAL A 37 0.20 15.09 -24.48
C VAL A 37 1.72 15.23 -24.44
N ARG A 38 2.25 16.40 -24.04
CA ARG A 38 3.69 16.64 -23.95
C ARG A 38 4.38 15.73 -22.92
N VAL A 39 3.77 15.55 -21.75
CA VAL A 39 4.30 14.65 -20.72
C VAL A 39 4.33 13.21 -21.23
N LEU A 40 3.26 12.73 -21.85
CA LEU A 40 3.22 11.37 -22.39
C LEU A 40 4.22 11.19 -23.54
N THR A 41 4.31 12.14 -24.48
CA THR A 41 5.32 12.07 -25.54
C THR A 41 6.74 12.04 -24.96
N LYS A 42 7.00 12.81 -23.91
CA LYS A 42 8.33 12.78 -23.26
C LYS A 42 8.56 11.46 -22.52
N LEU A 43 7.54 10.88 -21.89
CA LEU A 43 7.63 9.55 -21.27
C LEU A 43 7.88 8.46 -22.31
N ASP A 44 7.18 8.49 -23.45
CA ASP A 44 7.40 7.56 -24.56
C ASP A 44 8.87 7.61 -25.01
N LEU A 45 9.47 8.80 -25.15
CA LEU A 45 10.88 8.97 -25.51
C LEU A 45 11.87 8.49 -24.43
N LEU A 46 11.51 8.54 -23.15
CA LEU A 46 12.40 8.14 -22.04
C LEU A 46 12.31 6.65 -21.71
N CYS A 47 11.14 6.05 -21.95
CA CYS A 47 10.82 4.71 -21.46
C CYS A 47 10.82 3.62 -22.53
N LEU A 48 10.84 4.00 -23.81
CA LEU A 48 10.94 3.06 -24.92
C LEU A 48 12.42 2.86 -25.32
N PRO A 49 12.84 1.63 -25.61
CA PRO A 49 14.23 1.35 -26.01
C PRO A 49 14.60 2.08 -27.30
N ALA A 50 15.87 2.45 -27.44
CA ALA A 50 16.39 3.27 -28.54
C ALA A 50 16.13 2.68 -29.95
N SER A 51 15.88 1.39 -30.07
CA SER A 51 15.48 0.72 -31.32
C SER A 51 14.04 1.02 -31.77
N ALA A 52 13.17 1.49 -30.88
CA ALA A 52 11.82 1.97 -31.20
C ALA A 52 11.77 3.48 -31.50
N SER A 53 12.79 4.24 -31.06
CA SER A 53 12.97 5.66 -31.41
C SER A 53 13.90 5.78 -32.62
N LEU A 54 13.38 6.28 -33.75
CA LEU A 54 14.12 6.49 -35.00
C LEU A 54 15.59 6.93 -34.82
N GLN A 55 16.49 6.15 -35.42
CA GLN A 55 17.85 6.48 -35.89
C GLN A 55 18.46 7.78 -35.36
N LEU A 56 19.11 7.73 -34.20
CA LEU A 56 20.16 8.69 -33.86
C LEU A 56 21.43 7.92 -33.48
N THR A 57 22.38 8.00 -34.41
CA THR A 57 23.83 7.82 -34.29
C THR A 57 24.34 6.80 -33.26
N LYS A 58 24.89 5.69 -33.77
CA LYS A 58 25.90 4.88 -33.09
C LYS A 58 27.07 5.77 -32.68
N GLY A 59 27.08 6.20 -31.43
CA GLY A 59 28.16 6.99 -30.85
C GLY A 59 27.75 7.50 -29.47
N GLU A 60 28.34 6.89 -28.45
CA GLU A 60 28.60 7.50 -27.14
C GLU A 60 27.38 7.95 -26.31
N ALA A 61 26.87 7.01 -25.49
CA ALA A 61 26.72 7.17 -24.05
C ALA A 61 26.07 5.88 -23.53
N GLU A 62 26.70 5.19 -22.58
CA GLU A 62 25.93 4.38 -21.64
C GLU A 62 24.98 5.35 -20.95
N ALA A 63 23.75 5.46 -21.47
CA ALA A 63 22.74 6.32 -20.88
C ALA A 63 22.49 5.80 -19.47
N ASP A 64 22.89 6.60 -18.47
CA ASP A 64 22.68 6.26 -17.08
C ASP A 64 21.16 6.10 -16.85
N GLU A 65 20.77 4.86 -16.54
CA GLU A 65 19.36 4.48 -16.40
C GLU A 65 18.72 5.16 -15.19
N GLU A 66 19.51 5.42 -14.16
CA GLU A 66 19.05 6.01 -12.90
C GLU A 66 18.53 7.44 -13.06
N PRO A 67 19.25 8.41 -13.67
CA PRO A 67 18.73 9.75 -13.91
C PRO A 67 17.55 9.74 -14.89
N THR A 68 17.54 8.84 -15.87
CA THR A 68 16.41 8.69 -16.80
C THR A 68 15.15 8.21 -16.07
N ALA A 69 15.28 7.21 -15.21
CA ALA A 69 14.20 6.71 -14.36
C ALA A 69 13.74 7.75 -13.34
N ALA A 70 14.66 8.50 -12.75
CA ALA A 70 14.36 9.59 -11.82
C ALA A 70 13.56 10.71 -12.52
N TYR A 71 13.94 11.07 -13.75
CA TYR A 71 13.25 12.10 -14.51
C TYR A 71 11.85 11.64 -14.93
N ALA A 72 11.70 10.43 -15.45
CA ALA A 72 10.41 9.86 -15.79
C ALA A 72 9.50 9.71 -14.56
N HIS A 73 10.05 9.31 -13.41
CA HIS A 73 9.35 9.30 -12.13
C HIS A 73 8.90 10.71 -11.71
N ALA A 74 9.73 11.73 -11.85
CA ALA A 74 9.38 13.11 -11.55
C ALA A 74 8.23 13.62 -12.44
N LEU A 75 8.26 13.33 -13.74
CA LEU A 75 7.18 13.68 -14.68
C LEU A 75 5.84 13.03 -14.28
N LEU A 76 5.84 11.72 -14.03
CA LEU A 76 4.64 11.00 -13.58
C LEU A 76 4.15 11.51 -12.22
N THR A 77 5.07 11.83 -11.30
CA THR A 77 4.72 12.32 -9.96
C THR A 77 4.07 13.71 -10.03
N THR A 78 4.61 14.60 -10.85
CA THR A 78 4.00 15.91 -11.10
C THR A 78 2.61 15.75 -11.70
N LEU A 79 2.45 14.89 -12.71
CA LEU A 79 1.14 14.60 -13.30
C LEU A 79 0.14 14.05 -12.27
N ALA A 80 0.57 13.09 -11.43
CA ALA A 80 -0.25 12.52 -10.36
C ALA A 80 -0.67 13.56 -9.32
N ASN A 81 0.23 14.48 -8.94
CA ASN A 81 -0.07 15.53 -7.97
C ASN A 81 -1.01 16.59 -8.53
N VAL A 82 -0.83 16.99 -9.79
CA VAL A 82 -1.75 17.89 -10.50
C VAL A 82 -3.13 17.25 -10.60
N LEU A 83 -3.22 16.00 -11.06
CA LEU A 83 -4.48 15.26 -11.12
C LEU A 83 -5.14 15.14 -9.74
N ALA A 84 -4.39 14.84 -8.68
CA ALA A 84 -4.93 14.78 -7.33
C ALA A 84 -5.59 16.11 -6.92
N LYS A 85 -4.96 17.25 -7.23
CA LYS A 85 -5.53 18.57 -6.97
C LYS A 85 -6.78 18.84 -7.81
N LYS A 86 -6.82 18.39 -9.07
CA LYS A 86 -8.02 18.53 -9.94
C LYS A 86 -9.17 17.65 -9.44
N VAL A 87 -8.88 16.45 -8.97
CA VAL A 87 -9.88 15.57 -8.32
C VAL A 87 -10.43 16.20 -7.05
N GLU A 88 -9.58 16.76 -6.19
CA GLU A 88 -9.99 17.49 -4.98
C GLU A 88 -10.93 18.67 -5.31
N ARG A 89 -10.67 19.39 -6.40
CA ARG A 89 -11.51 20.50 -6.90
C ARG A 89 -12.73 20.04 -7.69
N LYS A 90 -12.85 18.75 -8.00
CA LYS A 90 -13.90 18.15 -8.84
C LYS A 90 -13.95 18.72 -10.26
N ASP A 91 -12.77 18.93 -10.86
CA ASP A 91 -12.67 19.44 -12.22
C ASP A 91 -13.32 18.46 -13.23
N VAL A 92 -14.15 19.00 -14.13
CA VAL A 92 -15.00 18.23 -15.05
C VAL A 92 -14.24 17.53 -16.19
N ASP A 93 -12.97 17.84 -16.36
CA ASP A 93 -12.15 17.29 -17.42
C ASP A 93 -11.36 16.04 -17.01
N VAL A 94 -11.18 15.77 -15.71
CA VAL A 94 -10.49 14.57 -15.21
C VAL A 94 -11.11 13.27 -15.76
N PRO A 95 -12.45 13.08 -15.77
CA PRO A 95 -13.06 11.88 -16.33
C PRO A 95 -12.75 11.64 -17.81
N LYS A 96 -12.35 12.67 -18.57
CA LYS A 96 -12.03 12.54 -20.01
C LYS A 96 -10.69 11.86 -20.24
N TYR A 97 -9.81 11.84 -19.24
CA TYR A 97 -8.49 11.21 -19.34
C TYR A 97 -8.55 9.67 -19.41
N ILE A 98 -9.71 9.06 -19.16
CA ILE A 98 -9.90 7.62 -19.34
C ILE A 98 -9.76 7.18 -20.81
N ASP A 99 -10.02 8.08 -21.77
CA ASP A 99 -9.94 7.75 -23.20
C ASP A 99 -8.58 8.11 -23.82
N GLN A 100 -7.79 8.95 -23.16
CA GLN A 100 -6.56 9.52 -23.72
C GLN A 100 -5.30 9.13 -22.94
N LEU A 101 -5.33 9.33 -21.62
CA LEU A 101 -4.17 9.13 -20.75
C LEU A 101 -4.07 7.69 -20.27
N VAL A 102 -5.16 7.14 -19.73
CA VAL A 102 -5.16 5.79 -19.15
C VAL A 102 -4.75 4.72 -20.17
N PRO A 103 -5.27 4.71 -21.42
CA PRO A 103 -4.90 3.69 -22.39
C PRO A 103 -3.43 3.78 -22.84
N ARG A 104 -2.87 5.00 -22.88
CA ARG A 104 -1.46 5.23 -23.21
C ARG A 104 -0.53 4.78 -22.08
N LEU A 105 -0.91 5.00 -20.83
CA LEU A 105 -0.18 4.47 -19.68
C LEU A 105 -0.17 2.94 -19.71
N PHE A 106 -1.34 2.30 -19.87
CA PHE A 106 -1.39 0.84 -20.00
C PHE A 106 -0.53 0.34 -21.16
N ASN A 107 -0.61 0.98 -22.33
CA ASN A 107 0.20 0.62 -23.48
C ASN A 107 1.70 0.72 -23.19
N LEU A 108 2.17 1.83 -22.64
CA LEU A 108 3.59 2.03 -22.31
C LEU A 108 4.12 0.89 -21.42
N PHE A 109 3.46 0.63 -20.30
CA PHE A 109 3.93 -0.35 -19.32
C PHE A 109 3.74 -1.80 -19.78
N ILE A 110 2.64 -2.13 -20.45
CA ILE A 110 2.40 -3.47 -21.00
C ILE A 110 3.41 -3.76 -22.12
N TYR A 111 3.61 -2.81 -23.04
CA TYR A 111 4.59 -2.95 -24.11
C TYR A 111 5.98 -3.21 -23.52
N SER A 112 6.45 -2.34 -22.61
CA SER A 112 7.78 -2.47 -22.01
C SER A 112 7.96 -3.81 -21.28
N ALA A 113 6.96 -4.29 -20.54
CA ALA A 113 7.05 -5.58 -19.85
C ALA A 113 7.12 -6.78 -20.81
N LEU A 114 6.36 -6.74 -21.91
CA LEU A 114 6.34 -7.80 -22.91
C LEU A 114 7.64 -7.82 -23.73
N THR A 115 8.15 -6.66 -24.13
CA THR A 115 9.41 -6.58 -24.88
C THR A 115 10.62 -6.90 -24.01
N PHE A 116 10.62 -6.48 -22.74
CA PHE A 116 11.66 -6.85 -21.78
C PHE A 116 11.78 -8.37 -21.63
N SER A 117 10.65 -9.08 -21.69
CA SER A 117 10.61 -10.55 -21.59
C SER A 117 11.12 -11.24 -22.86
N ALA A 118 11.05 -10.58 -24.02
CA ALA A 118 11.45 -11.13 -25.31
C ALA A 118 12.93 -10.87 -25.64
N SER A 119 13.55 -9.84 -25.06
CA SER A 119 14.97 -9.53 -25.25
C SER A 119 15.85 -10.37 -24.34
N ASN A 120 16.71 -11.22 -24.94
CA ASN A 120 17.79 -11.93 -24.23
C ASN A 120 19.03 -11.03 -23.96
N GLU A 121 18.99 -9.77 -24.38
CA GLU A 121 20.09 -8.82 -24.25
C GLU A 121 20.06 -8.08 -22.91
N SER A 122 21.16 -7.41 -22.57
CA SER A 122 21.38 -6.68 -21.32
C SER A 122 20.18 -5.80 -20.93
N ARG A 123 19.92 -5.71 -19.61
CA ARG A 123 18.81 -4.94 -18.98
C ARG A 123 18.71 -3.45 -19.37
N GLN A 124 19.65 -2.96 -20.19
CA GLN A 124 19.83 -1.58 -20.59
C GLN A 124 18.66 -1.08 -21.44
N GLY A 125 17.92 -0.09 -20.94
CA GLY A 125 16.96 0.71 -21.71
C GLY A 125 15.47 0.51 -21.38
N PHE A 126 15.10 -0.31 -20.39
CA PHE A 126 13.69 -0.55 -20.03
C PHE A 126 13.26 0.17 -18.75
N VAL A 127 13.42 1.49 -18.73
CA VAL A 127 13.09 2.36 -17.58
C VAL A 127 11.65 2.17 -17.08
N ALA A 128 10.70 1.97 -17.99
CA ALA A 128 9.29 1.74 -17.66
C ALA A 128 9.01 0.46 -16.85
N ALA A 129 9.89 -0.55 -16.88
CA ALA A 129 9.72 -1.76 -16.08
C ALA A 129 10.01 -1.53 -14.58
N THR A 130 10.48 -0.33 -14.20
CA THR A 130 10.86 0.00 -12.83
C THR A 130 9.63 0.08 -11.91
N PRO A 131 9.59 -0.64 -10.76
CA PRO A 131 8.46 -0.67 -9.84
C PRO A 131 7.94 0.70 -9.35
N LYS A 132 8.86 1.66 -9.17
CA LYS A 132 8.51 3.03 -8.72
C LYS A 132 7.63 3.76 -9.74
N LEU A 133 7.94 3.66 -11.03
CA LEU A 133 7.14 4.30 -12.09
C LEU A 133 5.75 3.67 -12.19
N LEU A 134 5.68 2.34 -12.13
CA LEU A 134 4.42 1.60 -12.13
C LEU A 134 3.50 2.01 -10.98
N THR A 135 4.06 2.23 -9.79
CA THR A 135 3.28 2.67 -8.62
C THR A 135 2.66 4.05 -8.85
N VAL A 136 3.40 4.99 -9.44
CA VAL A 136 2.88 6.33 -9.74
C VAL A 136 1.87 6.29 -10.89
N ALA A 137 2.10 5.47 -11.92
CA ALA A 137 1.15 5.26 -13.00
C ALA A 137 -0.16 4.64 -12.51
N GLY A 138 -0.08 3.65 -11.61
CA GLY A 138 -1.23 3.08 -10.93
C GLY A 138 -2.01 4.15 -10.16
N ARG A 139 -1.32 5.03 -9.42
CA ARG A 139 -1.96 6.17 -8.75
C ARG A 139 -2.70 7.10 -9.73
N ILE A 140 -2.12 7.39 -10.90
CA ILE A 140 -2.79 8.20 -11.94
C ILE A 140 -4.06 7.50 -12.44
N ILE A 141 -3.98 6.20 -12.73
CA ILE A 141 -5.13 5.40 -13.19
C ILE A 141 -6.23 5.42 -12.12
N ASN A 142 -5.89 5.18 -10.86
CA ASN A 142 -6.82 5.26 -9.74
C ASN A 142 -7.51 6.63 -9.67
N LEU A 143 -6.73 7.72 -9.74
CA LEU A 143 -7.23 9.09 -9.67
C LEU A 143 -8.25 9.40 -10.78
N VAL A 144 -8.03 8.89 -11.99
CA VAL A 144 -8.96 9.06 -13.11
C VAL A 144 -10.20 8.18 -12.91
N VAL A 145 -10.03 6.89 -12.63
CA VAL A 145 -11.13 5.91 -12.53
C VAL A 145 -12.12 6.29 -11.44
N GLN A 146 -11.67 6.80 -10.29
CA GLN A 146 -12.57 7.17 -9.19
C GLN A 146 -13.51 8.34 -9.53
N THR A 147 -13.21 9.13 -10.58
CA THR A 147 -14.04 10.26 -11.03
C THR A 147 -15.09 9.89 -12.08
N LEU A 148 -15.04 8.65 -12.59
CA LEU A 148 -15.93 8.19 -13.63
C LEU A 148 -17.34 7.94 -13.10
N ASP A 149 -18.34 8.13 -13.97
CA ASP A 149 -19.69 7.65 -13.72
C ASP A 149 -19.68 6.11 -13.55
N ALA A 150 -20.28 5.66 -12.44
CA ALA A 150 -20.27 4.27 -12.03
C ALA A 150 -20.97 3.35 -13.05
N ARG A 151 -22.19 3.71 -13.48
CA ARG A 151 -23.07 2.80 -14.23
C ARG A 151 -22.67 2.61 -15.68
N ARG A 152 -22.04 3.60 -16.31
CA ARG A 152 -21.70 3.50 -17.74
C ARG A 152 -20.21 3.37 -17.97
N ARG A 153 -19.44 4.33 -17.45
CA ARG A 153 -18.02 4.46 -17.80
C ARG A 153 -17.16 3.46 -17.03
N GLN A 154 -17.41 3.28 -15.72
CA GLN A 154 -16.66 2.29 -14.94
C GLN A 154 -16.99 0.85 -15.36
N GLU A 155 -18.25 0.51 -15.60
CA GLU A 155 -18.65 -0.84 -16.06
C GLU A 155 -17.98 -1.21 -17.41
N THR A 156 -17.99 -0.29 -18.37
CA THR A 156 -17.32 -0.51 -19.67
C THR A 156 -15.81 -0.71 -19.49
N PHE A 157 -15.18 0.16 -18.69
CA PHE A 157 -13.74 0.10 -18.44
C PHE A 157 -13.34 -1.16 -17.69
N VAL A 158 -14.06 -1.55 -16.64
CA VAL A 158 -13.72 -2.75 -15.85
C VAL A 158 -13.91 -4.03 -16.66
N SER A 159 -14.88 -4.08 -17.58
CA SER A 159 -15.02 -5.21 -18.52
C SER A 159 -13.78 -5.35 -19.39
N ALA A 160 -13.32 -4.26 -20.01
CA ALA A 160 -12.10 -4.26 -20.80
C ALA A 160 -10.87 -4.63 -19.95
N LEU A 161 -10.79 -4.15 -18.71
CA LEU A 161 -9.71 -4.44 -17.77
C LEU A 161 -9.65 -5.92 -17.39
N ILE A 162 -10.81 -6.54 -17.08
CA ILE A 162 -10.88 -7.96 -16.76
C ILE A 162 -10.52 -8.81 -17.97
N ASP A 163 -11.03 -8.48 -19.16
CA ASP A 163 -10.67 -9.21 -20.38
C ASP A 163 -9.16 -9.12 -20.67
N ALA A 164 -8.55 -7.95 -20.45
CA ALA A 164 -7.11 -7.78 -20.61
C ALA A 164 -6.30 -8.67 -19.66
N TYR A 165 -6.61 -8.66 -18.36
CA TYR A 165 -5.80 -9.35 -17.35
C TYR A 165 -6.11 -10.84 -17.21
N LEU A 166 -7.35 -11.27 -17.49
CA LEU A 166 -7.77 -12.67 -17.33
C LEU A 166 -7.85 -13.44 -18.65
N LYS A 167 -8.03 -12.76 -19.79
CA LYS A 167 -8.13 -13.40 -21.12
C LYS A 167 -6.97 -13.01 -22.06
N GLY A 168 -6.04 -12.17 -21.58
CA GLY A 168 -4.89 -11.71 -22.35
C GLY A 168 -5.20 -10.69 -23.44
N GLU A 169 -6.42 -10.13 -23.46
CA GLU A 169 -6.86 -9.16 -24.47
C GLU A 169 -6.35 -7.73 -24.19
N ALA A 170 -5.02 -7.57 -24.00
CA ALA A 170 -4.39 -6.32 -23.57
C ALA A 170 -4.77 -5.09 -24.42
N LYS A 171 -5.04 -5.29 -25.71
CA LYS A 171 -5.44 -4.23 -26.66
C LYS A 171 -6.78 -3.56 -26.30
N LYS A 172 -7.63 -4.18 -25.47
CA LYS A 172 -8.88 -3.58 -24.99
C LYS A 172 -8.68 -2.40 -24.04
N ILE A 173 -7.54 -2.36 -23.33
CA ILE A 173 -7.21 -1.27 -22.40
C ILE A 173 -5.98 -0.47 -22.81
N ALA A 174 -5.16 -1.00 -23.72
CA ALA A 174 -3.92 -0.39 -24.15
C ALA A 174 -4.05 0.19 -25.56
N ALA A 175 -3.93 1.51 -25.67
CA ALA A 175 -3.88 2.22 -26.95
C ALA A 175 -2.71 3.21 -26.94
N GLY A 176 -1.76 3.02 -27.84
CA GLY A 176 -0.56 3.85 -27.92
C GLY A 176 0.43 3.34 -28.96
N GLN A 177 1.53 4.07 -29.09
CA GLN A 177 2.66 3.68 -29.91
C GLN A 177 3.90 3.51 -29.00
N PRO A 178 4.70 2.46 -29.21
CA PRO A 178 4.54 1.37 -30.18
C PRO A 178 3.39 0.42 -29.85
N MET A 179 2.87 -0.23 -30.89
CA MET A 179 1.80 -1.21 -30.73
C MET A 179 2.33 -2.46 -30.00
N ILE A 180 1.47 -3.07 -29.18
CA ILE A 180 1.79 -4.36 -28.53
C ILE A 180 2.11 -5.39 -29.63
N PRO A 181 3.27 -6.08 -29.55
CA PRO A 181 3.70 -7.02 -30.58
C PRO A 181 2.66 -8.11 -30.86
N GLN A 182 2.51 -8.47 -32.14
CA GLN A 182 1.62 -9.57 -32.52
C GLN A 182 2.19 -10.90 -32.01
N GLY A 183 1.37 -11.68 -31.31
CA GLY A 183 1.78 -12.95 -30.69
C GLY A 183 2.37 -12.84 -29.28
N ALA A 184 2.59 -11.63 -28.75
CA ALA A 184 2.99 -11.47 -27.36
C ALA A 184 1.84 -11.87 -26.41
N GLN A 185 2.11 -12.81 -25.51
CA GLN A 185 1.15 -13.26 -24.52
C GLN A 185 1.21 -12.37 -23.27
N PHE A 186 0.10 -11.69 -22.99
CA PHE A 186 -0.07 -10.92 -21.76
C PHE A 186 -0.86 -11.75 -20.74
N SER A 187 -0.19 -12.31 -19.75
CA SER A 187 -0.84 -13.12 -18.72
C SER A 187 -0.18 -12.94 -17.35
N PRO A 188 -0.34 -11.78 -16.70
CA PRO A 188 0.40 -11.41 -15.50
C PRO A 188 0.10 -12.29 -14.26
N PHE A 189 -0.98 -13.06 -14.30
CA PHE A 189 -1.35 -14.00 -13.24
C PHE A 189 -0.90 -15.45 -13.51
N ASP A 190 -0.24 -15.73 -14.63
CA ASP A 190 0.30 -17.06 -14.93
C ASP A 190 1.66 -17.26 -14.25
N ASP A 191 1.95 -18.51 -13.86
CA ASP A 191 3.19 -18.88 -13.17
C ASP A 191 4.43 -18.59 -14.01
N GLY A 192 4.33 -18.83 -15.32
CA GLY A 192 5.39 -18.61 -16.31
C GLY A 192 5.55 -17.15 -16.75
N ALA A 193 4.72 -16.23 -16.23
CA ALA A 193 4.85 -14.81 -16.56
C ALA A 193 6.15 -14.23 -15.97
N SER A 194 6.80 -13.33 -16.71
CA SER A 194 7.99 -12.66 -16.20
C SER A 194 7.66 -11.74 -15.01
N SER A 195 8.65 -11.50 -14.15
CA SER A 195 8.48 -10.58 -13.00
C SER A 195 8.01 -9.18 -13.44
N ALA A 196 8.44 -8.72 -14.61
CA ALA A 196 7.99 -7.45 -15.20
C ALA A 196 6.49 -7.47 -15.54
N GLN A 197 5.97 -8.57 -16.09
CA GLN A 197 4.53 -8.72 -16.31
C GLN A 197 3.77 -8.83 -14.98
N LYS A 198 4.25 -9.64 -14.03
CA LYS A 198 3.64 -9.77 -12.69
C LYS A 198 3.55 -8.43 -11.96
N ASN A 199 4.55 -7.55 -12.12
CA ASN A 199 4.52 -6.20 -11.54
C ASN A 199 3.35 -5.34 -12.07
N LEU A 200 2.81 -5.61 -13.26
CA LEU A 200 1.66 -4.88 -13.82
C LEU A 200 0.36 -5.09 -13.04
N VAL A 201 0.30 -6.11 -12.16
CA VAL A 201 -0.82 -6.30 -11.23
C VAL A 201 -1.05 -5.07 -10.36
N VAL A 202 -0.06 -4.19 -10.15
CA VAL A 202 -0.27 -2.91 -9.48
C VAL A 202 -1.22 -1.98 -10.25
N LEU A 203 -1.15 -1.93 -11.58
CA LEU A 203 -2.04 -1.09 -12.38
C LEU A 203 -3.48 -1.62 -12.34
N PHE A 204 -3.62 -2.95 -12.42
CA PHE A 204 -4.89 -3.65 -12.24
C PHE A 204 -5.49 -3.39 -10.85
N SER A 205 -4.68 -3.53 -9.81
CA SER A 205 -5.06 -3.28 -8.43
C SER A 205 -5.57 -1.86 -8.24
N GLN A 206 -4.80 -0.86 -8.66
CA GLN A 206 -5.17 0.55 -8.52
C GLN A 206 -6.47 0.91 -9.26
N ALA A 207 -6.71 0.31 -10.43
CA ALA A 207 -7.96 0.46 -11.17
C ALA A 207 -9.16 -0.15 -10.44
N LEU A 208 -9.04 -1.36 -9.89
CA LEU A 208 -10.11 -2.03 -9.14
C LEU A 208 -10.39 -1.35 -7.79
N ILE A 209 -9.35 -0.86 -7.11
CA ILE A 209 -9.47 -0.08 -5.87
C ILE A 209 -10.28 1.20 -6.09
N ALA A 210 -10.24 1.81 -7.29
CA ALA A 210 -10.96 3.04 -7.60
C ALA A 210 -12.45 2.84 -7.96
N LEU A 211 -12.92 1.61 -8.14
CA LEU A 211 -14.31 1.35 -8.58
C LEU A 211 -15.34 1.80 -7.55
N HIS A 212 -16.47 2.31 -8.01
CA HIS A 212 -17.61 2.58 -7.15
C HIS A 212 -18.18 1.28 -6.57
N LYS A 213 -18.66 1.31 -5.33
CA LYS A 213 -19.22 0.12 -4.64
C LYS A 213 -20.38 -0.57 -5.37
N ASP A 214 -21.07 0.15 -6.24
CA ASP A 214 -22.19 -0.38 -7.03
C ASP A 214 -21.75 -1.10 -8.30
N VAL A 215 -20.50 -0.89 -8.74
CA VAL A 215 -19.94 -1.54 -9.93
C VAL A 215 -19.54 -2.97 -9.59
N LYS A 216 -20.07 -3.92 -10.35
CA LYS A 216 -19.70 -5.33 -10.25
C LYS A 216 -18.42 -5.58 -11.04
N VAL A 217 -17.57 -6.46 -10.52
CA VAL A 217 -16.45 -7.00 -11.29
C VAL A 217 -17.04 -8.07 -12.22
N PRO A 218 -16.89 -7.95 -13.55
CA PRO A 218 -17.52 -8.84 -14.52
C PRO A 218 -16.75 -10.16 -14.63
N VAL A 219 -16.88 -10.99 -13.60
CA VAL A 219 -16.35 -12.35 -13.53
C VAL A 219 -17.49 -13.33 -13.26
N ASP A 220 -17.36 -14.56 -13.76
CA ASP A 220 -18.42 -15.58 -13.66
C ASP A 220 -18.69 -15.96 -12.19
N ASP A 221 -17.62 -16.17 -11.43
CA ASP A 221 -17.67 -16.46 -9.99
C ASP A 221 -16.71 -15.53 -9.22
N PRO A 222 -17.25 -14.52 -8.50
CA PRO A 222 -16.46 -13.62 -7.67
C PRO A 222 -15.66 -14.33 -6.56
N THR A 223 -16.17 -15.45 -6.02
CA THR A 223 -15.50 -16.23 -4.99
C THR A 223 -14.28 -16.94 -5.56
N LEU A 224 -14.41 -17.63 -6.69
CA LEU A 224 -13.27 -18.27 -7.37
C LEU A 224 -12.24 -17.24 -7.83
N PHE A 225 -12.69 -16.08 -8.30
CA PHE A 225 -11.80 -14.99 -8.67
C PHE A 225 -10.93 -14.55 -7.48
N LEU A 226 -11.52 -14.26 -6.32
CA LEU A 226 -10.74 -13.86 -5.14
C LEU A 226 -9.82 -14.98 -4.62
N GLN A 227 -10.26 -16.24 -4.67
CA GLN A 227 -9.40 -17.38 -4.34
C GLN A 227 -8.18 -17.43 -5.27
N LYS A 228 -8.37 -17.26 -6.58
CA LYS A 228 -7.28 -17.24 -7.57
C LYS A 228 -6.28 -16.13 -7.27
N ILE A 229 -6.76 -14.91 -7.03
CA ILE A 229 -5.90 -13.76 -6.71
C ILE A 229 -5.11 -13.99 -5.42
N LEU A 230 -5.76 -14.54 -4.39
CA LEU A 230 -5.13 -14.81 -3.11
C LEU A 230 -4.09 -15.93 -3.21
N SER A 231 -4.43 -17.06 -3.82
CA SER A 231 -3.51 -18.17 -4.07
C SER A 231 -2.30 -17.70 -4.87
N TRP A 232 -2.52 -16.91 -5.93
CA TRP A 232 -1.44 -16.31 -6.70
C TRP A 232 -0.50 -15.44 -5.86
N SER A 233 -1.06 -14.63 -4.95
CA SER A 233 -0.24 -13.78 -4.07
C SER A 233 0.64 -14.57 -3.11
N LEU A 234 0.22 -15.78 -2.70
CA LEU A 234 0.94 -16.59 -1.73
C LEU A 234 1.99 -17.49 -2.39
N HIS A 235 1.72 -17.98 -3.61
CA HIS A 235 2.56 -19.01 -4.23
C HIS A 235 3.33 -18.55 -5.47
N HIS A 236 2.87 -17.51 -6.16
CA HIS A 236 3.42 -17.13 -7.49
C HIS A 236 3.97 -15.70 -7.55
N ALA A 237 3.60 -14.85 -6.59
CA ALA A 237 4.16 -13.51 -6.44
C ALA A 237 5.58 -13.56 -5.87
N GLU A 238 6.49 -12.84 -6.53
CA GLU A 238 7.94 -12.81 -6.26
C GLU A 238 8.37 -11.58 -5.48
N SER A 239 7.55 -10.52 -5.48
CA SER A 239 7.87 -9.25 -4.82
C SER A 239 6.74 -8.76 -3.91
N LEU A 240 7.09 -7.93 -2.93
CA LEU A 240 6.11 -7.32 -2.04
C LEU A 240 5.08 -6.48 -2.80
N LEU A 241 5.52 -5.75 -3.84
CA LEU A 241 4.62 -4.96 -4.70
C LEU A 241 3.51 -5.83 -5.31
N GLN A 242 3.85 -7.02 -5.82
CA GLN A 242 2.91 -7.96 -6.42
C GLN A 242 1.92 -8.48 -5.37
N ARG A 243 2.43 -8.88 -4.20
CA ARG A 243 1.64 -9.41 -3.07
C ARG A 243 0.66 -8.37 -2.55
N GLU A 244 1.14 -7.17 -2.23
CA GLU A 244 0.29 -6.06 -1.76
C GLU A 244 -0.77 -5.69 -2.79
N SER A 245 -0.40 -5.64 -4.08
CA SER A 245 -1.36 -5.35 -5.15
C SER A 245 -2.53 -6.35 -5.15
N ALA A 246 -2.24 -7.65 -4.99
CA ALA A 246 -3.25 -8.70 -4.88
C ALA A 246 -4.09 -8.56 -3.60
N TRP A 247 -3.46 -8.33 -2.44
CA TRP A 247 -4.20 -8.18 -1.19
C TRP A 247 -5.09 -6.93 -1.17
N HIS A 248 -4.65 -5.84 -1.79
CA HIS A 248 -5.46 -4.65 -1.94
C HIS A 248 -6.69 -4.88 -2.84
N ILE A 249 -6.56 -5.71 -3.90
CA ILE A 249 -7.69 -6.13 -4.73
C ILE A 249 -8.70 -6.89 -3.86
N VAL A 250 -8.23 -7.91 -3.14
CA VAL A 250 -9.07 -8.73 -2.26
C VAL A 250 -9.79 -7.86 -1.23
N ALA A 251 -9.05 -6.99 -0.53
CA ALA A 251 -9.61 -6.08 0.48
C ALA A 251 -10.65 -5.11 -0.11
N ALA A 252 -10.36 -4.49 -1.25
CA ALA A 252 -11.27 -3.53 -1.89
C ALA A 252 -12.56 -4.19 -2.37
N ILE A 253 -12.47 -5.37 -3.00
CA ILE A 253 -13.64 -6.10 -3.50
C ILE A 253 -14.48 -6.62 -2.32
N ILE A 254 -13.86 -7.25 -1.32
CA ILE A 254 -14.56 -7.69 -0.11
C ILE A 254 -15.26 -6.51 0.58
N ASN A 255 -14.59 -5.37 0.69
CA ASN A 255 -15.18 -4.19 1.31
C ASN A 255 -16.45 -3.70 0.59
N LYS A 256 -16.40 -3.64 -0.75
CA LYS A 256 -17.46 -3.08 -1.59
C LYS A 256 -18.59 -4.08 -1.89
N ARG A 257 -18.25 -5.37 -2.03
CA ARG A 257 -19.11 -6.41 -2.60
C ARG A 257 -19.27 -7.64 -1.70
N ALA A 258 -19.07 -7.54 -0.37
CA ALA A 258 -19.14 -8.71 0.51
C ALA A 258 -20.44 -9.54 0.36
N GLN A 259 -21.56 -8.89 0.01
CA GLN A 259 -22.84 -9.58 -0.23
C GLN A 259 -22.78 -10.60 -1.38
N ASP A 260 -21.86 -10.42 -2.33
CA ASP A 260 -21.63 -11.34 -3.45
C ASP A 260 -20.57 -12.41 -3.10
N LEU A 261 -20.02 -12.38 -1.87
CA LEU A 261 -18.82 -13.12 -1.45
C LEU A 261 -19.02 -13.92 -0.16
N GLU A 262 -20.27 -14.24 0.20
CA GLU A 262 -20.57 -15.01 1.39
C GLU A 262 -19.82 -16.36 1.44
N PRO A 263 -19.73 -17.15 0.35
CA PRO A 263 -18.95 -18.40 0.35
C PRO A 263 -17.46 -18.17 0.62
N PHE A 264 -16.88 -17.10 0.05
CA PHE A 264 -15.48 -16.73 0.29
C PHE A 264 -15.23 -16.38 1.77
N ILE A 265 -16.12 -15.59 2.37
CA ILE A 265 -15.96 -15.09 3.74
C ILE A 265 -16.21 -16.20 4.78
N SER A 266 -17.21 -17.06 4.53
CA SER A 266 -17.65 -18.05 5.51
C SER A 266 -16.90 -19.38 5.40
N ASN A 267 -16.40 -19.75 4.21
CA ASN A 267 -15.71 -21.03 4.00
C ASN A 267 -14.21 -20.85 3.68
N ASN A 268 -13.89 -20.08 2.63
CA ASN A 268 -12.51 -19.99 2.13
C ASN A 268 -11.57 -19.24 3.06
N THR A 269 -12.07 -18.18 3.70
CA THR A 269 -11.28 -17.41 4.66
C THR A 269 -10.90 -18.30 5.85
N PRO A 270 -11.83 -18.99 6.56
CA PRO A 270 -11.44 -19.95 7.60
C PRO A 270 -10.54 -21.08 7.13
N SER A 271 -10.77 -21.65 5.93
CA SER A 271 -9.91 -22.74 5.44
C SER A 271 -8.47 -22.27 5.21
N LEU A 272 -8.29 -21.06 4.67
CA LEU A 272 -6.98 -20.43 4.50
C LEU A 272 -6.26 -20.26 5.84
N TRP A 273 -6.96 -19.80 6.88
CA TRP A 273 -6.38 -19.63 8.20
C TRP A 273 -5.83 -20.96 8.74
N SER A 274 -6.64 -22.01 8.66
CA SER A 274 -6.24 -23.34 9.11
C SER A 274 -5.07 -23.91 8.32
N SER A 275 -5.06 -23.77 6.98
CA SER A 275 -4.08 -24.42 6.11
C SER A 275 -2.77 -23.64 5.93
N GLU A 276 -2.79 -22.31 6.03
CA GLU A 276 -1.62 -21.47 5.72
C GLU A 276 -1.11 -20.65 6.91
N VAL A 277 -1.86 -20.56 8.02
CA VAL A 277 -1.44 -19.81 9.22
C VAL A 277 -1.24 -20.72 10.44
N VAL A 278 -2.22 -21.57 10.75
CA VAL A 278 -2.14 -22.46 11.93
C VAL A 278 -1.21 -23.64 11.68
N ASP A 279 -1.15 -24.14 10.45
CA ASP A 279 -0.28 -25.25 10.07
C ASP A 279 1.20 -24.88 10.25
N THR A 280 1.82 -25.45 11.29
CA THR A 280 3.23 -25.24 11.64
C THR A 280 4.21 -25.98 10.72
N THR A 281 3.72 -26.84 9.83
CA THR A 281 4.54 -27.47 8.79
C THR A 281 4.91 -26.49 7.67
N LYS A 282 4.14 -25.40 7.53
CA LYS A 282 4.44 -24.30 6.60
C LYS A 282 5.62 -23.47 7.08
N SER A 283 6.33 -22.86 6.13
CA SER A 283 7.47 -21.99 6.46
C SER A 283 7.02 -20.77 7.27
N ALA A 284 7.85 -20.32 8.21
CA ALA A 284 7.55 -19.13 9.01
C ALA A 284 7.29 -17.90 8.11
N GLU A 285 8.08 -17.70 7.05
CA GLU A 285 7.87 -16.61 6.09
C GLU A 285 6.54 -16.72 5.34
N GLY A 286 6.15 -17.93 4.92
CA GLY A 286 4.84 -18.17 4.29
C GLY A 286 3.69 -17.83 5.23
N ARG A 287 3.78 -18.28 6.49
CA ARG A 287 2.80 -17.97 7.54
C ARG A 287 2.70 -16.46 7.81
N ARG A 288 3.83 -15.74 7.90
CA ARG A 288 3.88 -14.27 8.04
C ARG A 288 3.22 -13.54 6.86
N THR A 289 3.51 -14.00 5.66
CA THR A 289 2.91 -13.49 4.42
C THR A 289 1.40 -13.67 4.44
N THR A 290 0.92 -14.84 4.85
CA THR A 290 -0.51 -15.11 4.99
C THR A 290 -1.18 -14.27 6.09
N ILE A 291 -0.51 -14.03 7.23
CA ILE A 291 -1.02 -13.12 8.29
C ILE A 291 -1.20 -11.70 7.73
N THR A 292 -0.30 -11.25 6.84
CA THR A 292 -0.43 -9.93 6.20
C THR A 292 -1.63 -9.91 5.23
N ALA A 293 -1.81 -10.96 4.43
CA ALA A 293 -2.98 -11.11 3.55
C ALA A 293 -4.29 -11.15 4.37
N TRP A 294 -4.29 -11.89 5.48
CA TRP A 294 -5.39 -11.99 6.43
C TRP A 294 -5.78 -10.61 6.98
N THR A 295 -4.80 -9.83 7.39
CA THR A 295 -4.98 -8.47 7.90
C THR A 295 -5.75 -7.60 6.91
N TRP A 296 -5.43 -7.69 5.61
CA TRP A 296 -6.15 -6.96 4.56
C TRP A 296 -7.60 -7.45 4.37
N ILE A 297 -7.84 -8.75 4.44
CA ILE A 297 -9.20 -9.33 4.39
C ILE A 297 -10.04 -8.82 5.58
N VAL A 298 -9.52 -8.96 6.80
CA VAL A 298 -10.19 -8.54 8.03
C VAL A 298 -10.44 -7.03 8.02
N LYS A 299 -9.46 -6.23 7.59
CA LYS A 299 -9.61 -4.78 7.41
C LYS A 299 -10.77 -4.45 6.47
N GLY A 300 -10.83 -5.06 5.29
CA GLY A 300 -11.92 -4.85 4.32
C GLY A 300 -13.31 -5.11 4.92
N LEU A 301 -13.43 -6.17 5.72
CA LEU A 301 -14.66 -6.52 6.46
C LEU A 301 -14.95 -5.57 7.64
N LEU A 302 -13.91 -5.12 8.34
CA LEU A 302 -14.04 -4.26 9.52
C LEU A 302 -14.60 -2.89 9.15
N LEU A 303 -14.03 -2.24 8.12
CA LEU A 303 -14.43 -0.88 7.74
C LEU A 303 -15.92 -0.81 7.33
N ARG A 304 -16.46 -1.88 6.75
CA ARG A 304 -17.90 -1.99 6.41
C ARG A 304 -18.78 -2.48 7.56
N SER A 305 -18.20 -2.77 8.73
CA SER A 305 -18.84 -3.37 9.91
C SER A 305 -19.51 -4.72 9.61
N HIS A 306 -18.81 -5.60 8.90
CA HIS A 306 -19.29 -6.97 8.68
C HIS A 306 -19.24 -7.79 9.97
N PRO A 307 -20.25 -8.64 10.28
CA PRO A 307 -20.27 -9.44 11.51
C PRO A 307 -19.06 -10.36 11.69
N ARG A 308 -18.48 -10.87 10.59
CA ARG A 308 -17.31 -11.75 10.63
C ARG A 308 -15.99 -11.03 10.93
N ALA A 309 -15.93 -9.70 10.85
CA ALA A 309 -14.67 -8.96 10.99
C ALA A 309 -14.03 -9.17 12.37
N LEU A 310 -14.80 -9.02 13.45
CA LEU A 310 -14.27 -9.13 14.81
C LEU A 310 -13.84 -10.56 15.17
N PRO A 311 -14.65 -11.61 14.92
CA PRO A 311 -14.20 -12.99 15.15
C PRO A 311 -12.90 -13.33 14.39
N LEU A 312 -12.77 -12.91 13.13
CA LEU A 312 -11.56 -13.17 12.34
C LEU A 312 -10.34 -12.40 12.86
N ALA A 313 -10.53 -11.18 13.37
CA ALA A 313 -9.46 -10.44 14.03
C ALA A 313 -9.02 -11.11 15.34
N GLN A 314 -9.97 -11.66 16.11
CA GLN A 314 -9.69 -12.32 17.38
C GLN A 314 -8.86 -13.60 17.23
N GLN A 315 -8.85 -14.23 16.06
CA GLN A 315 -7.99 -15.38 15.78
C GLN A 315 -6.49 -15.05 15.81
N LEU A 316 -6.11 -13.77 15.60
CA LEU A 316 -4.70 -13.35 15.72
C LEU A 316 -4.12 -13.61 17.11
N PHE A 317 -4.95 -13.55 18.17
CA PHE A 317 -4.51 -13.82 19.53
C PHE A 317 -4.13 -15.27 19.77
N ASP A 318 -4.66 -16.20 18.96
CA ASP A 318 -4.36 -17.63 19.09
C ASP A 318 -2.92 -17.94 18.67
N LEU A 319 -2.25 -17.00 17.99
CA LEU A 319 -0.86 -17.11 17.57
C LEU A 319 0.13 -16.48 18.56
N PHE A 320 -0.32 -15.91 19.68
CA PHE A 320 0.58 -15.16 20.58
C PHE A 320 1.59 -16.07 21.30
N ASP A 321 1.30 -17.37 21.40
CA ASP A 321 2.22 -18.37 21.94
C ASP A 321 3.17 -18.94 20.87
N ASP A 322 2.97 -18.62 19.59
CA ASP A 322 3.78 -19.15 18.49
C ASP A 322 5.12 -18.39 18.37
N VAL A 323 6.23 -19.09 18.59
CA VAL A 323 7.58 -18.51 18.57
C VAL A 323 7.94 -17.84 17.23
N ASN A 324 7.38 -18.31 16.11
CA ASN A 324 7.77 -17.86 14.78
C ASN A 324 6.96 -16.66 14.27
N VAL A 325 5.69 -16.55 14.68
CA VAL A 325 4.74 -15.57 14.11
C VAL A 325 3.99 -14.73 15.15
N SER A 326 4.24 -14.93 16.45
CA SER A 326 3.56 -14.20 17.54
C SER A 326 3.67 -12.68 17.39
N TRP A 327 4.84 -12.18 17.01
CA TRP A 327 5.09 -10.75 16.79
C TRP A 327 4.32 -10.20 15.58
N ASP A 328 4.28 -10.96 14.49
CA ASP A 328 3.56 -10.59 13.27
C ASP A 328 2.05 -10.56 13.53
N ALA A 329 1.54 -11.55 14.28
CA ALA A 329 0.14 -11.60 14.70
C ALA A 329 -0.24 -10.45 15.64
N ALA A 330 0.64 -10.11 16.58
CA ALA A 330 0.45 -8.99 17.48
C ALA A 330 0.42 -7.65 16.74
N ARG A 331 1.35 -7.42 15.79
CA ARG A 331 1.37 -6.21 14.95
C ARG A 331 0.12 -6.12 14.06
N ALA A 332 -0.31 -7.25 13.51
CA ALA A 332 -1.50 -7.35 12.67
C ALA A 332 -2.77 -6.82 13.38
N VAL A 333 -2.90 -7.00 14.70
CA VAL A 333 -4.04 -6.49 15.48
C VAL A 333 -4.24 -4.98 15.29
N GLY A 334 -3.15 -4.20 15.28
CA GLY A 334 -3.18 -2.77 15.01
C GLY A 334 -3.30 -2.45 13.52
N GLN A 335 -2.61 -3.21 12.66
CA GLN A 335 -2.64 -2.98 11.20
C GLN A 335 -4.04 -3.17 10.60
N VAL A 336 -4.88 -4.05 11.16
CA VAL A 336 -6.28 -4.24 10.75
C VAL A 336 -7.07 -2.92 10.75
N VAL A 337 -6.77 -2.02 11.69
CA VAL A 337 -7.56 -0.81 11.91
C VAL A 337 -6.82 0.49 11.53
N ALA A 338 -5.50 0.39 11.29
CA ALA A 338 -4.67 1.49 10.84
C ALA A 338 -5.19 2.12 9.53
N ALA A 339 -5.11 3.44 9.44
CA ALA A 339 -5.45 4.18 8.23
C ALA A 339 -4.53 3.80 7.06
N ASP A 340 -5.06 3.83 5.84
CA ASP A 340 -4.32 3.51 4.63
C ASP A 340 -4.83 4.32 3.42
N LYS A 341 -4.18 4.13 2.27
CA LYS A 341 -4.50 4.82 1.01
C LYS A 341 -5.39 4.01 0.06
N VAL A 342 -5.75 2.78 0.45
CA VAL A 342 -6.49 1.81 -0.36
C VAL A 342 -7.98 1.92 -0.05
N LEU A 343 -8.39 1.65 1.18
CA LEU A 343 -9.78 1.66 1.61
C LEU A 343 -10.17 3.05 2.12
N THR A 344 -10.32 3.97 1.17
CA THR A 344 -10.63 5.38 1.45
C THR A 344 -11.98 5.79 0.86
N LYS A 345 -12.58 6.87 1.38
CA LYS A 345 -13.82 7.43 0.81
C LYS A 345 -13.66 7.85 -0.66
N PRO A 346 -12.56 8.50 -1.11
CA PRO A 346 -12.32 8.77 -2.52
C PRO A 346 -12.33 7.50 -3.40
N ASN A 347 -11.76 6.41 -2.90
CA ASN A 347 -11.79 5.09 -3.56
C ASN A 347 -13.14 4.35 -3.44
N HIS A 348 -14.20 5.07 -3.03
CA HIS A 348 -15.56 4.55 -2.86
C HIS A 348 -15.66 3.34 -1.92
N ALA A 349 -14.72 3.21 -0.98
CA ALA A 349 -14.78 2.18 0.05
C ALA A 349 -15.99 2.43 0.98
N VAL A 350 -16.61 1.35 1.44
CA VAL A 350 -17.66 1.37 2.44
C VAL A 350 -17.03 1.46 3.83
N ILE A 351 -17.11 2.65 4.43
CA ILE A 351 -16.51 2.96 5.74
C ILE A 351 -17.60 3.43 6.71
N LYS A 352 -17.82 2.68 7.79
CA LYS A 352 -18.81 2.96 8.84
C LYS A 352 -18.16 3.73 9.99
N ILE A 353 -18.69 4.91 10.34
CA ILE A 353 -18.08 5.86 11.28
C ILE A 353 -17.51 5.24 12.57
N LEU A 354 -18.21 4.27 13.17
CA LEU A 354 -17.86 3.69 14.48
C LEU A 354 -17.04 2.39 14.39
N TYR A 355 -16.52 2.02 13.22
CA TYR A 355 -15.75 0.77 13.07
C TYR A 355 -14.57 0.71 14.05
N ALA A 356 -13.86 1.84 14.19
CA ALA A 356 -12.67 1.95 15.03
C ALA A 356 -13.01 1.82 16.52
N GLN A 357 -14.02 2.55 16.98
CA GLN A 357 -14.47 2.50 18.38
C GLN A 357 -14.93 1.09 18.77
N LYS A 358 -15.76 0.45 17.93
CA LYS A 358 -16.23 -0.92 18.18
C LYS A 358 -15.09 -1.93 18.25
N TYR A 359 -14.11 -1.81 17.35
CA TYR A 359 -12.93 -2.67 17.34
C TYR A 359 -12.08 -2.50 18.60
N MET A 360 -11.81 -1.25 18.98
CA MET A 360 -11.05 -0.91 20.18
C MET A 360 -11.73 -1.47 21.43
N SER A 361 -13.02 -1.16 21.64
CA SER A 361 -13.77 -1.58 22.82
C SER A 361 -13.84 -3.11 22.95
N ALA A 362 -13.83 -3.83 21.82
CA ALA A 362 -13.88 -5.28 21.82
C ALA A 362 -12.52 -5.95 22.12
N LEU A 363 -11.41 -5.40 21.61
CA LEU A 363 -10.09 -6.04 21.73
C LEU A 363 -9.27 -5.52 22.91
N LEU A 364 -9.44 -4.26 23.29
CA LEU A 364 -8.61 -3.61 24.30
C LEU A 364 -8.63 -4.34 25.67
N PRO A 365 -9.79 -4.76 26.22
CA PRO A 365 -9.80 -5.43 27.51
C PRO A 365 -8.93 -6.69 27.53
N ARG A 366 -9.02 -7.53 26.49
CA ARG A 366 -8.22 -8.75 26.33
C ARG A 366 -6.72 -8.45 26.20
N ILE A 367 -6.37 -7.36 25.50
CA ILE A 367 -4.97 -6.92 25.36
C ILE A 367 -4.41 -6.46 26.71
N ILE A 368 -5.15 -5.64 27.46
CA ILE A 368 -4.73 -5.14 28.78
C ILE A 368 -4.54 -6.30 29.76
N GLU A 369 -5.48 -7.24 29.79
CA GLU A 369 -5.41 -8.43 30.65
C GLU A 369 -4.13 -9.24 30.37
N GLY A 370 -3.91 -9.60 29.11
CA GLY A 370 -2.73 -10.37 28.72
C GLY A 370 -1.41 -9.63 28.92
N ALA A 371 -1.38 -8.30 28.80
CA ALA A 371 -0.20 -7.48 29.07
C ALA A 371 0.14 -7.39 30.58
N LYS A 372 -0.85 -7.59 31.46
CA LYS A 372 -0.66 -7.60 32.92
C LYS A 372 -0.17 -8.94 33.45
N THR A 373 -0.48 -10.04 32.75
CA THR A 373 -0.10 -11.40 33.14
C THR A 373 1.42 -11.59 33.09
N GLN A 374 2.05 -11.77 34.26
CA GLN A 374 3.50 -12.00 34.39
C GLN A 374 3.91 -13.47 34.27
N ALA A 375 2.94 -14.40 34.27
CA ALA A 375 3.21 -15.83 34.25
C ALA A 375 3.76 -16.33 32.90
N GLU A 376 3.52 -15.60 31.82
CA GLU A 376 3.86 -16.02 30.45
C GLU A 376 4.59 -14.89 29.70
N PRO A 377 5.92 -14.75 29.85
CA PRO A 377 6.67 -13.59 29.35
C PRO A 377 6.56 -13.36 27.83
N GLN A 378 6.53 -14.44 27.04
CA GLN A 378 6.39 -14.35 25.59
C GLN A 378 5.01 -13.83 25.18
N ARG A 379 3.95 -14.43 25.73
CA ARG A 379 2.57 -14.01 25.48
C ARG A 379 2.32 -12.58 25.98
N GLN A 380 2.86 -12.24 27.14
CA GLN A 380 2.84 -10.88 27.68
C GLN A 380 3.49 -9.89 26.71
N THR A 381 4.65 -10.25 26.16
CA THR A 381 5.35 -9.43 25.17
C THR A 381 4.49 -9.24 23.91
N ALA A 382 3.88 -10.29 23.39
CA ALA A 382 2.95 -10.21 22.25
C ALA A 382 1.76 -9.28 22.54
N HIS A 383 1.20 -9.33 23.75
CA HIS A 383 0.14 -8.40 24.16
C HIS A 383 0.63 -6.94 24.25
N LEU A 384 1.85 -6.69 24.72
CA LEU A 384 2.44 -5.35 24.73
C LEU A 384 2.67 -4.81 23.31
N VAL A 385 3.13 -5.67 22.39
CA VAL A 385 3.26 -5.36 20.95
C VAL A 385 1.90 -4.99 20.36
N ALA A 386 0.89 -5.83 20.59
CA ALA A 386 -0.47 -5.59 20.10
C ALA A 386 -1.07 -4.31 20.68
N LEU A 387 -0.81 -4.01 21.96
CA LEU A 387 -1.24 -2.78 22.60
C LEU A 387 -0.61 -1.56 21.91
N ALA A 388 0.70 -1.56 21.74
CA ALA A 388 1.42 -0.47 21.09
C ALA A 388 0.92 -0.26 19.65
N SER A 389 0.80 -1.33 18.86
CA SER A 389 0.30 -1.26 17.49
C SER A 389 -1.15 -0.77 17.40
N LEU A 390 -2.01 -1.16 18.34
CA LEU A 390 -3.41 -0.75 18.34
C LEU A 390 -3.59 0.73 18.74
N VAL A 391 -2.84 1.18 19.74
CA VAL A 391 -2.92 2.57 20.24
C VAL A 391 -2.37 3.55 19.20
N THR A 392 -1.31 3.20 18.47
CA THR A 392 -0.77 4.06 17.40
C THR A 392 -1.66 4.11 16.16
N ALA A 393 -2.35 3.01 15.85
CA ALA A 393 -3.24 2.95 14.70
C ALA A 393 -4.50 3.82 14.86
N MET A 394 -4.80 4.29 16.08
CA MET A 394 -6.09 4.87 16.44
C MET A 394 -5.98 6.33 16.89
N PRO A 395 -6.99 7.17 16.60
CA PRO A 395 -7.04 8.51 17.16
C PRO A 395 -7.18 8.51 18.69
N LYS A 396 -6.46 9.42 19.38
CA LYS A 396 -6.40 9.55 20.86
C LYS A 396 -7.78 9.53 21.54
N HIS A 397 -8.78 10.18 20.96
CA HIS A 397 -10.13 10.24 21.54
C HIS A 397 -10.81 8.86 21.70
N THR A 398 -10.35 7.84 20.97
CA THR A 398 -10.89 6.47 21.03
C THR A 398 -10.50 5.73 22.31
N TYR A 399 -9.36 6.09 22.91
CA TYR A 399 -8.82 5.42 24.10
C TYR A 399 -8.45 6.40 25.24
N ALA A 400 -8.85 7.67 25.13
CA ALA A 400 -8.48 8.71 26.09
C ALA A 400 -8.86 8.36 27.54
N TYR A 401 -10.03 7.75 27.74
CA TYR A 401 -10.50 7.33 29.06
C TYR A 401 -9.69 6.19 29.67
N GLU A 402 -9.07 5.36 28.83
CA GLU A 402 -8.25 4.21 29.27
C GLU A 402 -6.78 4.60 29.43
N LEU A 403 -6.38 5.79 28.95
CA LEU A 403 -4.99 6.24 28.91
C LEU A 403 -4.25 6.09 30.25
N PRO A 404 -4.82 6.42 31.43
CA PRO A 404 -4.15 6.20 32.71
C PRO A 404 -3.74 4.73 32.94
N THR A 405 -4.56 3.78 32.49
CA THR A 405 -4.28 2.34 32.56
C THR A 405 -3.25 1.90 31.53
N LEU A 406 -3.23 2.55 30.36
CA LEU A 406 -2.33 2.21 29.26
C LEU A 406 -0.90 2.73 29.45
N LEU A 407 -0.72 3.90 30.06
CA LEU A 407 0.60 4.54 30.20
C LEU A 407 1.66 3.63 30.85
N PRO A 408 1.39 2.95 31.99
CA PRO A 408 2.38 2.05 32.58
C PRO A 408 2.73 0.85 31.69
N LEU A 409 1.77 0.36 30.88
CA LEU A 409 1.98 -0.75 29.95
C LEU A 409 2.78 -0.29 28.73
N LEU A 410 2.48 0.90 28.20
CA LEU A 410 3.24 1.52 27.11
C LEU A 410 4.69 1.81 27.52
N LEU A 411 4.94 2.25 28.76
CA LEU A 411 6.31 2.41 29.28
C LEU A 411 7.10 1.10 29.24
N ARG A 412 6.48 -0.04 29.58
CA ARG A 412 7.12 -1.36 29.43
C ARG A 412 7.40 -1.70 27.96
N GLY A 413 6.55 -1.21 27.05
CA GLY A 413 6.77 -1.31 25.60
C GLY A 413 8.07 -0.66 25.12
N LEU A 414 8.60 0.35 25.83
CA LEU A 414 9.86 1.00 25.49
C LEU A 414 11.11 0.15 25.79
N ASP A 415 10.97 -0.92 26.58
CA ASP A 415 12.03 -1.88 26.86
C ASP A 415 12.02 -3.08 25.92
N LEU A 416 11.07 -3.15 24.97
CA LEU A 416 11.01 -4.22 23.98
C LEU A 416 12.19 -4.14 22.98
N PRO A 417 12.66 -5.28 22.43
CA PRO A 417 13.79 -5.32 21.49
C PRO A 417 13.50 -4.72 20.11
N ASP A 418 12.26 -4.33 19.80
CA ASP A 418 11.83 -3.85 18.49
C ASP A 418 11.82 -2.32 18.40
N SER A 419 12.64 -1.78 17.51
CA SER A 419 12.80 -0.34 17.32
C SER A 419 11.56 0.36 16.76
N GLU A 420 10.78 -0.31 15.91
CA GLU A 420 9.56 0.25 15.31
C GLU A 420 8.48 0.42 16.38
N ILE A 421 8.30 -0.59 17.24
CA ILE A 421 7.37 -0.53 18.37
C ILE A 421 7.79 0.57 19.35
N ARG A 422 9.08 0.66 19.67
CA ARG A 422 9.57 1.73 20.54
C ARG A 422 9.29 3.10 19.92
N ALA A 423 9.58 3.32 18.65
CA ALA A 423 9.28 4.57 17.95
C ALA A 423 7.79 4.94 18.01
N ASN A 424 6.92 3.96 17.75
CA ASN A 424 5.46 4.08 17.82
C ASN A 424 4.97 4.47 19.22
N VAL A 425 5.53 3.86 20.27
CA VAL A 425 5.22 4.20 21.66
C VAL A 425 5.70 5.61 22.00
N ILE A 426 6.91 6.00 21.57
CA ILE A 426 7.45 7.36 21.75
C ILE A 426 6.54 8.40 21.09
N GLU A 427 6.08 8.15 19.86
CA GLU A 427 5.17 9.04 19.13
C GLU A 427 3.81 9.18 19.84
N THR A 428 3.33 8.09 20.46
CA THR A 428 2.14 8.11 21.31
C THR A 428 2.33 9.01 22.52
N PHE A 429 3.45 8.88 23.25
CA PHE A 429 3.76 9.75 24.38
C PHE A 429 3.91 11.22 23.96
N LEU A 430 4.55 11.48 22.82
CA LEU A 430 4.69 12.84 22.28
C LEU A 430 3.33 13.46 21.96
N SER A 431 2.45 12.69 21.31
CA SER A 431 1.07 13.12 21.00
C SER A 431 0.24 13.33 22.26
N ALA A 432 0.43 12.49 23.29
CA ALA A 432 -0.22 12.65 24.58
C ALA A 432 0.24 13.94 25.27
N ALA A 433 1.55 14.17 25.37
CA ALA A 433 2.15 15.35 25.99
C ALA A 433 1.75 16.66 25.28
N ARG A 434 1.77 16.70 23.94
CA ARG A 434 1.32 17.88 23.17
C ARG A 434 -0.14 18.22 23.43
N GLY A 435 -1.01 17.20 23.43
CA GLY A 435 -2.42 17.39 23.73
C GLY A 435 -2.66 17.94 25.14
N ASP A 436 -1.81 17.58 26.11
CA ASP A 436 -1.88 18.12 27.48
C ASP A 436 -1.41 19.58 27.56
N VAL A 437 -0.43 19.99 26.73
CA VAL A 437 -0.01 21.39 26.63
C VAL A 437 -1.10 22.26 25.98
N GLU A 438 -1.76 21.75 24.94
CA GLU A 438 -2.85 22.45 24.25
C GLU A 438 -4.12 22.59 25.12
N SER A 439 -4.43 21.57 25.94
CA SER A 439 -5.57 21.60 26.87
C SER A 439 -5.29 22.41 28.15
N ASN A 440 -4.03 22.49 28.59
CA ASN A 440 -3.62 23.34 29.72
C ASN A 440 -3.83 24.86 29.49
N ALA A 441 -4.16 25.30 28.26
CA ALA A 441 -4.64 26.66 28.01
C ALA A 441 -6.09 26.91 28.48
N LYS A 442 -6.88 25.86 28.77
CA LYS A 442 -8.28 25.94 29.23
C LYS A 442 -8.59 24.87 30.29
N ALA A 443 -8.18 25.16 31.53
CA ALA A 443 -8.66 24.56 32.80
C ALA A 443 -8.37 23.07 33.08
N SER A 444 -7.53 22.79 34.10
CA SER A 444 -7.89 22.08 35.36
C SER A 444 -6.67 21.61 36.16
N LYS A 445 -6.88 21.35 37.46
CA LYS A 445 -5.90 21.14 38.54
C LYS A 445 -5.28 19.72 38.63
N GLU A 446 -5.41 18.88 37.62
CA GLU A 446 -4.74 17.58 37.58
C GLU A 446 -3.46 17.70 36.75
N GLY A 447 -2.31 17.45 37.35
CA GLY A 447 -1.04 17.43 36.62
C GLY A 447 -1.14 16.50 35.41
N SER A 448 -0.53 16.89 34.29
CA SER A 448 -0.50 16.09 33.05
C SER A 448 -0.22 14.62 33.38
N LEU A 449 -1.02 13.68 32.85
CA LEU A 449 -0.85 12.24 33.08
C LEU A 449 0.56 11.76 32.72
N VAL A 450 1.20 12.42 31.74
CA VAL A 450 2.59 12.17 31.33
C VAL A 450 3.58 12.68 32.37
N SER A 451 3.29 13.79 33.06
CA SER A 451 4.17 14.37 34.10
C SER A 451 4.39 13.44 35.29
N GLY A 452 3.39 12.63 35.66
CA GLY A 452 3.50 11.62 36.73
C GLY A 452 4.51 10.50 36.42
N HIS A 453 4.84 10.29 35.14
CA HIS A 453 5.80 9.28 34.70
C HIS A 453 7.10 9.90 34.14
N ALA A 454 7.32 11.21 34.32
CA ALA A 454 8.42 11.93 33.69
C ALA A 454 9.80 11.33 34.01
N SER A 455 10.07 10.95 35.26
CA SER A 455 11.38 10.38 35.65
C SER A 455 11.67 9.06 34.94
N THR A 456 10.69 8.15 34.89
CA THR A 456 10.81 6.86 34.20
C THR A 456 10.98 7.10 32.70
N LEU A 457 10.16 7.98 32.14
CA LEU A 457 10.20 8.30 30.71
C LEU A 457 11.56 8.88 30.32
N VAL A 458 12.10 9.84 31.07
CA VAL A 458 13.45 10.39 30.82
C VAL A 458 14.51 9.29 30.88
N SER A 459 14.50 8.45 31.91
CA SER A 459 15.46 7.35 32.06
C SER A 459 15.39 6.37 30.89
N THR A 460 14.19 5.91 30.52
CA THR A 460 14.00 4.95 29.43
C THR A 460 14.30 5.56 28.06
N MET A 461 14.03 6.85 27.85
CA MET A 461 14.37 7.56 26.61
C MET A 461 15.89 7.75 26.46
N LEU A 462 16.60 8.07 27.54
CA LEU A 462 18.06 8.14 27.55
C LEU A 462 18.68 6.78 27.20
N LYS A 463 18.17 5.70 27.81
CA LYS A 463 18.55 4.32 27.48
C LYS A 463 18.34 4.02 25.99
N ASN A 464 17.20 4.44 25.43
CA ASN A 464 16.88 4.26 24.02
C ASN A 464 17.69 5.18 23.06
N SER A 465 18.33 6.22 23.59
CA SER A 465 19.22 7.11 22.83
C SER A 465 20.69 6.63 22.85
N SER A 466 21.03 5.74 23.78
CA SER A 466 22.38 5.17 23.92
C SER A 466 22.50 3.86 23.14
N ALA A 467 23.33 3.86 22.09
CA ALA A 467 23.60 2.66 21.29
C ALA A 467 24.13 1.47 22.09
N ARG A 468 24.72 1.70 23.27
CA ARG A 468 25.23 0.65 24.16
C ARG A 468 24.16 0.04 25.07
N GLU A 469 23.09 0.77 25.37
CA GLU A 469 22.08 0.38 26.36
C GLU A 469 20.72 0.06 25.73
N MET A 470 20.59 0.25 24.42
CA MET A 470 19.39 -0.11 23.67
C MET A 470 19.10 -1.62 23.80
N PRO A 471 17.82 -2.00 24.04
CA PRO A 471 17.40 -3.39 23.93
C PRO A 471 17.68 -3.88 22.50
N ASN A 472 18.54 -4.89 22.38
CA ASN A 472 19.09 -5.36 21.11
C ASN A 472 18.43 -6.69 20.75
N PRO A 473 17.93 -6.90 19.52
CA PRO A 473 17.30 -8.16 19.11
C PRO A 473 18.28 -9.35 18.96
N VAL A 474 19.59 -9.13 19.14
CA VAL A 474 20.65 -10.15 18.96
C VAL A 474 21.40 -10.44 20.26
N ARG A 475 20.67 -10.72 21.34
CA ARG A 475 21.22 -11.41 22.51
C ARG A 475 20.34 -12.58 22.90
#